data_AF-A0A969AB58-F1
#
_entry.id   AF-A0A969AB58-F1
#
_cell.length_a   1.000
_cell.length_b   1.000
_cell.length_c   1.000
_cell.angle_alpha   90.00
_cell.angle_beta   90.00
_cell.angle_gamma   90.00
#
_symmetry.space_group_name_H-M   'P 1'
#
loop_
_entity.id
_entity.type
_entity.pdbx_description
1 polymer ?
#
loop_
_entity_poly.entity_id
_entity_poly.type
_entity_poly.pdbx_seq_one_letter_code
_entity_poly.pdbx_strand_id
1 'polypeptide(L)'
;MGCKIYLPTIHLFAYSRAPKLEDLLADEKNINPDWLWEKCNSMVRTKLSYELNLKAFLQEENKEVSGELLINQKLSEQDKPEFIDIPIDKKIDSYDIENYFPISIKEENDILAEIYPLRLYESYALGLSFYPKRELENKKFTIQEIKQYNLNPHNCLFLSQENNSPFLGQTILITAKLTGKDLKKSLEWLKNHIADEYLDALFIENKNLRKPAFNRAGKLFGRPVFEYGIFRQLDSYIHVFVWLIEDKDEKIL
;
A
#
# COMPACT_ATOMS: atom_id res chain seq x y z
N MET A 1 9.17 -10.59 29.47
CA MET A 1 8.01 -9.74 29.12
C MET A 1 8.17 -9.33 27.66
N GLY A 2 7.25 -9.75 26.79
CA GLY A 2 7.31 -9.41 25.35
C GLY A 2 6.99 -7.94 25.11
N CYS A 3 7.56 -7.37 24.04
CA CYS A 3 7.20 -6.03 23.59
C CYS A 3 5.74 -6.07 23.09
N LYS A 4 4.92 -5.09 23.51
CA LYS A 4 3.58 -4.91 22.95
C LYS A 4 3.65 -3.85 21.87
N ILE A 5 3.17 -4.19 20.68
CA ILE A 5 3.25 -3.41 19.44
C ILE A 5 1.85 -3.15 18.89
N TYR A 6 1.70 -2.15 18.04
CA TYR A 6 0.39 -1.77 17.49
C TYR A 6 0.10 -2.54 16.20
N LEU A 7 -1.16 -2.61 15.78
CA LEU A 7 -1.45 -3.07 14.42
C LEU A 7 -0.86 -2.08 13.41
N PRO A 8 -0.13 -2.56 12.39
CA PRO A 8 0.48 -1.68 11.43
C PRO A 8 -0.52 -1.26 10.37
N THR A 9 -0.25 -0.14 9.71
CA THR A 9 -0.80 0.12 8.38
C THR A 9 0.14 -0.44 7.33
N ILE A 10 -0.42 -1.08 6.31
CA ILE A 10 0.31 -1.69 5.22
C ILE A 10 -0.06 -0.95 3.94
N HIS A 11 0.94 -0.31 3.33
CA HIS A 11 0.82 0.35 2.06
C HIS A 11 1.49 -0.49 0.97
N LEU A 12 0.81 -0.66 -0.15
CA LEU A 12 1.33 -1.24 -1.38
C LEU A 12 1.40 -0.13 -2.42
N PHE A 13 2.59 0.08 -2.96
CA PHE A 13 2.83 0.90 -4.14
C PHE A 13 3.20 -0.02 -5.27
N ALA A 14 2.40 -0.05 -6.33
CA ALA A 14 2.61 -0.94 -7.47
C ALA A 14 2.55 -0.16 -8.77
N TYR A 15 3.35 -0.61 -9.75
CA TYR A 15 3.52 0.08 -11.02
C TYR A 15 3.42 -0.91 -12.17
N SER A 16 2.72 -0.52 -13.23
CA SER A 16 2.67 -1.27 -14.49
C SER A 16 2.78 -0.35 -15.68
N ARG A 17 3.31 -0.88 -16.79
CA ARG A 17 3.35 -0.17 -18.06
C ARG A 17 1.99 -0.30 -18.75
N ALA A 18 1.46 0.78 -19.31
CA ALA A 18 0.42 0.65 -20.30
C ALA A 18 1.01 -0.12 -21.51
N PRO A 19 0.30 -1.14 -22.01
CA PRO A 19 0.74 -1.81 -23.23
C PRO A 19 0.67 -0.84 -24.40
N LYS A 20 1.66 -0.91 -25.29
CA LYS A 20 1.61 -0.18 -26.55
C LYS A 20 0.54 -0.79 -27.44
N LEU A 21 -0.02 0.00 -28.36
CA LEU A 21 -1.00 -0.51 -29.33
C LEU A 21 -0.45 -1.71 -30.13
N GLU A 22 0.82 -1.67 -30.49
CA GLU A 22 1.54 -2.77 -31.17
C GLU A 22 1.62 -4.05 -30.30
N ASP A 23 1.80 -3.88 -28.99
CA ASP A 23 1.89 -4.98 -28.02
C ASP A 23 0.51 -5.61 -27.76
N LEU A 24 -0.58 -4.84 -27.90
CA LEU A 24 -1.97 -5.33 -27.81
C LEU A 24 -2.42 -6.07 -29.07
N LEU A 25 -1.89 -5.70 -30.23
CA LEU A 25 -2.23 -6.30 -31.54
C LEU A 25 -1.40 -7.54 -31.86
N ALA A 26 -0.31 -7.77 -31.13
CA ALA A 26 0.47 -9.00 -31.24
C ALA A 26 -0.21 -10.11 -30.42
N ASP A 27 -0.99 -10.97 -31.10
CA ASP A 27 -1.70 -12.13 -30.52
C ASP A 27 -0.81 -13.03 -29.64
N GLU A 28 0.50 -13.04 -29.87
CA GLU A 28 1.47 -13.85 -29.11
C GLU A 28 1.72 -13.34 -27.68
N LYS A 29 1.44 -12.07 -27.37
CA LYS A 29 1.77 -11.48 -26.06
C LYS A 29 0.60 -11.43 -25.08
N ASN A 30 -0.66 -11.42 -25.53
CA ASN A 30 -1.86 -11.40 -24.66
C ASN A 30 -1.70 -10.52 -23.39
N ILE A 31 -1.27 -9.27 -23.56
CA ILE A 31 -1.00 -8.36 -22.44
C ILE A 31 -2.32 -7.78 -21.95
N ASN A 32 -2.62 -7.94 -20.66
CA ASN A 32 -3.80 -7.35 -20.04
C ASN A 32 -3.50 -5.91 -19.54
N PRO A 33 -4.06 -4.85 -20.17
CA PRO A 33 -3.87 -3.47 -19.72
C PRO A 33 -4.46 -3.19 -18.35
N ASP A 34 -5.51 -3.93 -17.96
CA ASP A 34 -6.25 -3.74 -16.71
C ASP A 34 -5.70 -4.61 -15.57
N TRP A 35 -4.61 -5.34 -15.80
CA TRP A 35 -4.05 -6.30 -14.85
C TRP A 35 -3.85 -5.70 -13.45
N LEU A 36 -3.33 -4.47 -13.34
CA LEU A 36 -3.09 -3.83 -12.05
C LEU A 36 -4.40 -3.56 -11.28
N TRP A 37 -5.46 -3.19 -12.00
CA TRP A 37 -6.79 -2.94 -11.43
C TRP A 37 -7.47 -4.22 -11.00
N GLU A 38 -7.37 -5.28 -11.81
CA GLU A 38 -7.88 -6.61 -11.48
C GLU A 38 -7.18 -7.18 -10.24
N LYS A 39 -5.85 -7.03 -10.14
CA LYS A 39 -5.11 -7.44 -8.94
C LYS A 39 -5.57 -6.67 -7.71
N CYS A 40 -5.82 -5.36 -7.83
CA CYS A 40 -6.34 -4.58 -6.71
C CYS A 40 -7.74 -5.03 -6.28
N ASN A 41 -8.66 -5.27 -7.23
CA ASN A 41 -9.98 -5.83 -6.93
C ASN A 41 -9.86 -7.17 -6.19
N SER A 42 -8.97 -8.06 -6.65
CA SER A 42 -8.71 -9.33 -5.99
C SER A 42 -8.15 -9.16 -4.57
N MET A 43 -7.20 -8.23 -4.35
CA MET A 43 -6.62 -7.98 -3.03
C MET A 43 -7.68 -7.51 -2.03
N VAL A 44 -8.51 -6.55 -2.45
CA VAL A 44 -9.61 -6.01 -1.63
C VAL A 44 -10.63 -7.09 -1.31
N ARG A 45 -11.05 -7.87 -2.30
CA ARG A 45 -11.95 -9.01 -2.10
C ARG A 45 -11.36 -10.04 -1.14
N THR A 46 -10.09 -10.41 -1.31
CA THR A 46 -9.45 -11.41 -0.44
C THR A 46 -9.32 -10.92 0.99
N LYS A 47 -8.99 -9.64 1.20
CA LYS A 47 -8.69 -9.10 2.53
C LYS A 47 -9.91 -8.56 3.27
N LEU A 48 -10.89 -8.02 2.57
CA LEU A 48 -12.07 -7.37 3.14
C LEU A 48 -13.38 -8.07 2.77
N SER A 49 -13.37 -9.11 1.92
CA SER A 49 -14.59 -9.73 1.38
C SER A 49 -15.50 -8.74 0.63
N TYR A 50 -14.92 -7.67 0.08
CA TYR A 50 -15.62 -6.62 -0.65
C TYR A 50 -15.39 -6.75 -2.16
N GLU A 51 -16.47 -6.75 -2.95
CA GLU A 51 -16.41 -6.79 -4.41
C GLU A 51 -16.23 -5.38 -4.97
N LEU A 52 -15.02 -5.09 -5.44
CA LEU A 52 -14.64 -3.81 -6.04
C LEU A 52 -14.56 -3.94 -7.57
N ASN A 53 -14.99 -2.91 -8.29
CA ASN A 53 -14.77 -2.78 -9.73
C ASN A 53 -14.10 -1.44 -10.04
N LEU A 54 -12.78 -1.38 -9.84
CA LEU A 54 -12.00 -0.16 -10.10
C LEU A 54 -12.14 0.33 -11.54
N LYS A 55 -12.17 -0.57 -12.51
CA LYS A 55 -12.27 -0.16 -13.92
C LYS A 55 -13.54 0.62 -14.20
N ALA A 56 -14.68 0.16 -13.68
CA ALA A 56 -15.94 0.88 -13.82
C ALA A 56 -15.87 2.26 -13.16
N PHE A 57 -15.31 2.34 -11.94
CA PHE A 57 -15.12 3.60 -11.22
C PHE A 57 -14.28 4.61 -12.01
N LEU A 58 -13.12 4.17 -12.53
CA LEU A 58 -12.23 5.00 -13.35
C LEU A 58 -12.91 5.45 -14.65
N GLN A 59 -13.77 4.63 -15.24
CA GLN A 59 -14.51 4.97 -16.46
C GLN A 59 -15.66 5.94 -16.21
N GLU A 60 -16.28 5.91 -15.03
CA GLU A 60 -17.34 6.84 -14.63
C GLU A 60 -16.77 8.23 -14.32
N GLU A 61 -15.66 8.34 -13.60
CA GLU A 61 -14.99 9.63 -13.36
C GLU A 61 -14.56 10.30 -14.68
N ASN A 62 -14.12 9.50 -15.66
CA ASN A 62 -13.75 10.00 -16.99
C ASN A 62 -14.95 10.43 -17.86
N LYS A 63 -16.19 10.09 -17.49
CA LYS A 63 -17.41 10.55 -18.19
C LYS A 63 -17.89 11.91 -17.71
N GLU A 64 -17.45 12.39 -16.54
CA GLU A 64 -17.92 13.65 -15.93
C GLU A 64 -17.02 14.88 -16.18
N VAL A 65 -16.18 14.88 -17.24
CA VAL A 65 -15.54 16.14 -17.71
C VAL A 65 -16.47 16.98 -18.60
N SER A 66 -17.72 16.54 -18.81
CA SER A 66 -18.79 17.36 -19.37
C SER A 66 -20.05 17.32 -18.50
N GLY A 67 -20.06 18.14 -17.46
CA GLY A 67 -21.28 18.58 -16.76
C GLY A 67 -21.71 17.73 -15.57
N GLU A 68 -21.53 18.30 -14.38
CA GLU A 68 -22.27 18.02 -13.13
C GLU A 68 -22.06 16.65 -12.46
N LEU A 69 -21.01 16.60 -11.63
CA LEU A 69 -20.87 15.88 -10.35
C LEU A 69 -22.11 15.15 -9.80
N LEU A 70 -21.98 13.83 -9.65
CA LEU A 70 -22.58 13.06 -8.54
C LEU A 70 -21.53 12.00 -8.12
N ILE A 71 -20.93 12.03 -6.93
CA ILE A 71 -21.55 11.69 -5.65
C ILE A 71 -20.72 12.31 -4.52
N ASN A 72 -21.26 13.37 -3.92
CA ASN A 72 -21.00 13.69 -2.52
C ASN A 72 -22.04 12.92 -1.67
N GLN A 73 -21.64 11.89 -0.94
CA GLN A 73 -22.25 11.71 0.37
C GLN A 73 -21.60 12.76 1.28
N LYS A 74 -22.35 13.83 1.52
CA LYS A 74 -22.06 14.94 2.44
C LYS A 74 -21.12 14.54 3.60
N LEU A 75 -19.83 14.85 3.46
CA LEU A 75 -19.05 15.24 4.63
C LEU A 75 -19.46 16.68 4.93
N SER A 76 -19.95 16.91 6.15
CA SER A 76 -20.24 18.26 6.62
C SER A 76 -18.96 19.10 6.51
N GLU A 77 -19.08 20.39 6.17
CA GLU A 77 -17.92 21.29 6.05
C GLU A 77 -17.11 21.44 7.36
N GLN A 78 -17.53 20.78 8.44
CA GLN A 78 -16.86 20.77 9.75
C GLN A 78 -15.96 19.54 9.97
N ASP A 79 -15.93 18.56 9.07
CA ASP A 79 -15.17 17.30 9.21
C ASP A 79 -14.08 17.09 8.15
N LYS A 80 -13.54 18.16 7.55
CA LYS A 80 -12.35 18.03 6.68
C LYS A 80 -11.14 17.60 7.53
N PRO A 81 -10.46 16.46 7.24
CA PRO A 81 -9.09 16.32 7.71
C PRO A 81 -8.26 17.42 7.02
N GLU A 82 -7.56 18.23 7.81
CA GLU A 82 -6.56 19.18 7.32
C GLU A 82 -5.41 18.40 6.65
N PHE A 83 -5.58 18.02 5.38
CA PHE A 83 -4.45 17.76 4.51
C PHE A 83 -4.05 19.08 3.86
N ILE A 84 -2.99 19.65 4.43
CA ILE A 84 -2.33 20.86 3.97
C ILE A 84 -1.68 20.58 2.61
N ASP A 85 -1.86 21.53 1.70
CA ASP A 85 -1.32 21.59 0.35
C ASP A 85 0.17 21.20 0.27
N ILE A 86 0.53 20.42 -0.76
CA ILE A 86 1.89 20.42 -1.30
C ILE A 86 1.93 21.50 -2.39
N PRO A 87 2.45 22.72 -2.11
CA PRO A 87 2.75 23.64 -3.18
C PRO A 87 3.99 23.11 -3.90
N ILE A 88 3.80 22.37 -5.00
CA ILE A 88 4.84 22.15 -5.99
C ILE A 88 4.97 23.46 -6.77
N ASP A 89 5.55 24.45 -6.11
CA ASP A 89 5.75 25.78 -6.65
C ASP A 89 6.92 25.73 -7.65
N LYS A 90 6.59 25.28 -8.88
CA LYS A 90 7.21 25.61 -10.17
C LYS A 90 6.66 24.67 -11.25
N LYS A 91 5.72 25.19 -12.05
CA LYS A 91 5.32 24.72 -13.39
C LYS A 91 5.57 23.24 -13.65
N ILE A 92 4.60 22.40 -13.31
CA ILE A 92 4.36 21.21 -14.10
C ILE A 92 3.77 21.74 -15.41
N ASP A 93 4.65 22.06 -16.37
CA ASP A 93 4.22 22.33 -17.73
C ASP A 93 3.46 21.08 -18.20
N SER A 94 2.14 21.22 -18.35
CA SER A 94 1.19 20.31 -19.01
C SER A 94 1.74 18.90 -19.33
N TYR A 95 1.65 18.01 -18.36
CA TYR A 95 1.82 16.58 -18.59
C TYR A 95 0.57 15.87 -18.07
N ASP A 96 0.02 14.97 -18.89
CA ASP A 96 -1.26 14.27 -18.69
C ASP A 96 -1.22 13.36 -17.45
N ILE A 97 -1.37 13.96 -16.27
CA ILE A 97 -1.59 13.27 -15.01
C ILE A 97 -3.10 13.30 -14.76
N GLU A 98 -3.76 12.18 -15.05
CA GLU A 98 -5.15 11.96 -14.61
C GLU A 98 -5.09 11.49 -13.15
N ASN A 99 -5.33 12.43 -12.23
CA ASN A 99 -5.46 12.13 -10.81
C ASN A 99 -6.86 11.61 -10.53
N TYR A 100 -6.97 10.39 -10.02
CA TYR A 100 -8.22 9.84 -9.49
C TYR A 100 -8.26 10.10 -7.97
N PHE A 101 -9.45 10.28 -7.40
CA PHE A 101 -9.61 10.50 -5.96
C PHE A 101 -9.40 9.21 -5.17
N PRO A 102 -8.98 9.28 -3.88
CA PRO A 102 -8.85 8.09 -3.05
C PRO A 102 -10.21 7.44 -2.80
N ILE A 103 -10.28 6.12 -2.99
CA ILE A 103 -11.46 5.31 -2.71
C ILE A 103 -11.30 4.70 -1.32
N SER A 104 -12.19 5.04 -0.38
CA SER A 104 -12.22 4.49 0.98
C SER A 104 -13.26 3.38 1.11
N ILE A 105 -12.84 2.19 1.53
CA ILE A 105 -13.71 1.03 1.78
C ILE A 105 -13.83 0.84 3.30
N LYS A 106 -15.05 1.00 3.81
CA LYS A 106 -15.39 0.86 5.23
C LYS A 106 -16.37 -0.30 5.43
N GLU A 107 -15.83 -1.47 5.75
CA GLU A 107 -16.62 -2.67 6.07
C GLU A 107 -16.73 -2.90 7.58
N GLU A 108 -17.56 -3.84 8.02
CA GLU A 108 -17.65 -4.25 9.44
C GLU A 108 -16.33 -4.82 9.99
N ASN A 109 -15.39 -5.19 9.12
CA ASN A 109 -14.07 -5.71 9.48
C ASN A 109 -13.23 -4.75 10.32
N ASP A 110 -12.33 -5.29 11.14
CA ASP A 110 -11.37 -4.55 11.97
C ASP A 110 -10.34 -3.73 11.17
N ILE A 111 -10.29 -3.91 9.84
CA ILE A 111 -9.36 -3.30 8.90
C ILE A 111 -10.16 -2.54 7.83
N LEU A 112 -9.66 -1.36 7.46
CA LEU A 112 -10.16 -0.50 6.39
C LEU A 112 -9.18 -0.53 5.21
N ALA A 113 -9.65 -0.12 4.02
CA ALA A 113 -8.78 0.09 2.87
C ALA A 113 -8.96 1.46 2.23
N GLU A 114 -7.87 2.00 1.73
CA GLU A 114 -7.84 3.21 0.91
C GLU A 114 -7.05 2.92 -0.37
N ILE A 115 -7.59 3.34 -1.51
CA ILE A 115 -7.08 3.00 -2.84
C ILE A 115 -6.86 4.29 -3.62
N TYR A 116 -5.67 4.46 -4.17
CA TYR A 116 -5.27 5.60 -4.96
C TYR A 116 -4.77 5.13 -6.33
N PRO A 117 -5.68 4.93 -7.30
CA PRO A 117 -5.30 4.64 -8.67
C PRO A 117 -4.77 5.91 -9.35
N LEU A 118 -3.70 5.78 -10.13
CA LEU A 118 -3.09 6.91 -10.82
C LEU A 118 -2.62 6.48 -12.21
N ARG A 119 -2.85 7.34 -13.20
CA ARG A 119 -2.26 7.18 -14.53
C ARG A 119 -1.19 8.25 -14.74
N LEU A 120 0.01 7.79 -15.07
CA LEU A 120 1.18 8.61 -15.39
C LEU A 120 1.58 8.32 -16.84
N TYR A 121 1.09 9.13 -17.78
CA TYR A 121 1.28 8.90 -19.22
C TYR A 121 0.82 7.50 -19.66
N GLU A 122 1.76 6.69 -20.15
CA GLU A 122 1.63 5.30 -20.55
C GLU A 122 1.96 4.34 -19.40
N SER A 123 1.79 4.73 -18.14
CA SER A 123 2.04 3.86 -17.00
C SER A 123 0.95 4.04 -15.96
N TYR A 124 0.68 2.98 -15.22
CA TYR A 124 -0.27 2.97 -14.13
C TYR A 124 0.50 2.84 -12.81
N ALA A 125 0.05 3.59 -11.82
CA ALA A 125 0.49 3.49 -10.45
C ALA A 125 -0.73 3.21 -9.57
N LEU A 126 -0.52 2.40 -8.55
CA LEU A 126 -1.53 2.05 -7.56
C LEU A 126 -0.93 2.27 -6.17
N GLY A 127 -1.55 3.16 -5.39
CA GLY A 127 -1.45 3.15 -3.93
C GLY A 127 -2.60 2.33 -3.35
N LEU A 128 -2.31 1.40 -2.47
CA LEU A 128 -3.31 0.64 -1.73
C LEU A 128 -2.87 0.54 -0.27
N SER A 129 -3.69 1.04 0.65
CA SER A 129 -3.40 1.06 2.07
C SER A 129 -4.42 0.21 2.82
N PHE A 130 -3.97 -0.67 3.71
CA PHE A 130 -4.81 -1.36 4.69
C PHE A 130 -4.44 -0.89 6.09
N TYR A 131 -5.39 -0.33 6.82
CA TYR A 131 -5.15 0.26 8.14
C TYR A 131 -6.20 -0.21 9.17
N PRO A 132 -5.82 -0.34 10.45
CA PRO A 132 -6.76 -0.71 11.49
C PRO A 132 -7.83 0.37 11.70
N LYS A 133 -9.04 -0.03 12.08
CA LYS A 133 -10.06 0.91 12.55
C LYS A 133 -9.61 1.67 13.79
N ARG A 134 -10.22 2.84 14.02
CA ARG A 134 -9.95 3.74 15.15
C ARG A 134 -10.00 3.05 16.52
N GLU A 135 -10.88 2.06 16.72
CA GLU A 135 -10.95 1.32 17.98
C GLU A 135 -9.73 0.43 18.25
N LEU A 136 -9.00 0.05 17.21
CA LEU A 136 -7.80 -0.80 17.27
C LEU A 136 -6.49 -0.02 17.15
N GLU A 137 -6.51 1.18 16.56
CA GLU A 137 -5.34 2.05 16.40
C GLU A 137 -4.58 2.31 17.70
N ASN A 138 -5.29 2.37 18.84
CA ASN A 138 -4.70 2.63 20.15
C ASN A 138 -4.48 1.38 21.00
N LYS A 139 -4.81 0.20 20.47
CA LYS A 139 -4.63 -1.07 21.17
C LYS A 139 -3.23 -1.63 20.89
N LYS A 140 -2.66 -2.24 21.93
CA LYS A 140 -1.34 -2.88 21.87
C LYS A 140 -1.51 -4.39 21.93
N PHE A 141 -0.79 -5.06 21.06
CA PHE A 141 -0.86 -6.48 20.81
C PHE A 141 0.52 -7.11 21.03
N THR A 142 0.52 -8.38 21.36
CA THR A 142 1.67 -9.26 21.24
C THR A 142 1.89 -9.62 19.77
N ILE A 143 3.08 -10.13 19.46
CA ILE A 143 3.41 -10.63 18.13
C ILE A 143 2.45 -11.74 17.71
N GLN A 144 2.10 -12.65 18.62
CA GLN A 144 1.18 -13.75 18.36
C GLN A 144 -0.21 -13.24 17.99
N GLU A 145 -0.70 -12.21 18.67
CA GLU A 145 -1.99 -11.58 18.34
C GLU A 145 -1.93 -10.89 16.96
N ILE A 146 -0.84 -10.19 16.61
CA ILE A 146 -0.70 -9.60 15.26
C ILE A 146 -0.70 -10.66 14.17
N LYS A 147 -0.08 -11.82 14.41
CA LYS A 147 -0.08 -12.94 13.45
C LYS A 147 -1.50 -13.48 13.19
N GLN A 148 -2.45 -13.31 14.12
CA GLN A 148 -3.85 -13.68 13.91
C GLN A 148 -4.60 -12.74 12.95
N TYR A 149 -4.15 -11.50 12.81
CA TYR A 149 -4.72 -10.55 11.84
C TYR A 149 -4.31 -10.82 10.40
N ASN A 150 -3.45 -11.83 10.18
CA ASN A 150 -3.00 -12.30 8.86
C ASN A 150 -2.74 -11.14 7.89
N LEU A 151 -1.62 -10.44 8.09
CA LEU A 151 -1.35 -9.17 7.44
C LEU A 151 -1.35 -9.25 5.90
N ASN A 152 -1.14 -10.44 5.32
CA ASN A 152 -1.15 -10.70 3.89
C ASN A 152 -1.86 -12.03 3.57
N PRO A 153 -3.21 -12.06 3.64
CA PRO A 153 -3.96 -13.29 3.42
C PRO A 153 -3.76 -13.78 1.98
N HIS A 154 -3.56 -15.08 1.83
CA HIS A 154 -3.26 -15.75 0.57
C HIS A 154 -2.07 -15.18 -0.20
N ASN A 155 -1.20 -14.42 0.46
CA ASN A 155 -0.08 -13.70 -0.14
C ASN A 155 -0.49 -12.69 -1.23
N CYS A 156 -1.71 -12.15 -1.14
CA CYS A 156 -2.29 -11.30 -2.18
C CYS A 156 -1.52 -9.99 -2.43
N LEU A 157 -0.73 -9.51 -1.45
CA LEU A 157 0.08 -8.30 -1.57
C LEU A 157 1.41 -8.50 -2.33
N PHE A 158 1.77 -9.73 -2.68
CA PHE A 158 2.97 -10.01 -3.45
C PHE A 158 2.61 -10.21 -4.91
N LEU A 159 2.69 -9.12 -5.68
CA LEU A 159 2.53 -9.17 -7.12
C LEU A 159 3.80 -9.79 -7.74
N SER A 160 3.61 -10.76 -8.61
CA SER A 160 4.68 -11.38 -9.38
C SER A 160 4.60 -10.94 -10.84
N GLN A 161 5.73 -11.05 -11.55
CA GLN A 161 5.74 -11.07 -13.00
C GLN A 161 5.09 -12.37 -13.46
N GLU A 162 3.77 -12.36 -13.60
CA GLU A 162 3.08 -13.38 -14.41
C GLU A 162 3.53 -13.23 -15.86
N ASN A 163 3.53 -14.33 -16.63
CA ASN A 163 3.90 -14.28 -18.04
C ASN A 163 3.09 -13.19 -18.75
N ASN A 164 3.79 -12.29 -19.43
CA ASN A 164 3.23 -11.14 -20.16
C ASN A 164 2.51 -10.07 -19.30
N SER A 165 2.76 -10.04 -17.99
CA SER A 165 2.31 -8.93 -17.15
C SER A 165 3.11 -7.64 -17.46
N PRO A 166 2.45 -6.47 -17.54
CA PRO A 166 3.14 -5.19 -17.67
C PRO A 166 3.82 -4.70 -16.37
N PHE A 167 3.96 -5.56 -15.36
CA PHE A 167 4.49 -5.20 -14.04
C PHE A 167 5.91 -4.61 -14.08
N LEU A 168 6.04 -3.38 -13.57
CA LEU A 168 7.32 -2.67 -13.45
C LEU A 168 7.95 -2.85 -12.07
N GLY A 169 7.14 -3.12 -11.05
CA GLY A 169 7.61 -3.36 -9.70
C GLY A 169 6.59 -2.98 -8.64
N GLN A 170 6.91 -3.35 -7.41
CA GLN A 170 6.17 -2.96 -6.23
C GLN A 170 7.08 -2.58 -5.07
N THR A 171 6.54 -1.86 -4.11
CA THR A 171 7.13 -1.64 -2.80
C THR A 171 6.03 -1.73 -1.75
N ILE A 172 6.26 -2.50 -0.70
CA ILE A 172 5.39 -2.55 0.47
C ILE A 172 6.02 -1.69 1.55
N LEU A 173 5.23 -0.79 2.14
CA LEU A 173 5.61 -0.01 3.30
C LEU A 173 4.72 -0.41 4.47
N ILE A 174 5.34 -0.90 5.53
CA ILE A 174 4.67 -1.16 6.81
C ILE A 174 4.97 0.03 7.72
N THR A 175 3.94 0.79 8.08
CA THR A 175 4.06 1.84 9.09
C THR A 175 3.50 1.33 10.42
N ALA A 176 4.33 1.34 11.45
CA ALA A 176 3.96 0.84 12.76
C ALA A 176 4.18 1.91 13.82
N LYS A 177 3.13 2.20 14.59
CA LYS A 177 3.21 3.06 15.76
C LYS A 177 3.94 2.33 16.88
N LEU A 178 4.81 3.05 17.60
CA LEU A 178 5.48 2.58 18.80
C LEU A 178 5.37 3.62 19.90
N THR A 179 5.47 3.15 21.15
CA THR A 179 5.59 4.06 22.28
C THR A 179 6.93 4.80 22.23
N GLY A 180 6.96 6.06 22.66
CA GLY A 180 8.19 6.85 22.69
C GLY A 180 9.32 6.23 23.53
N LYS A 181 9.01 5.32 24.47
CA LYS A 181 10.01 4.56 25.23
C LYS A 181 10.68 3.48 24.36
N ASP A 182 9.91 2.81 23.51
CA ASP A 182 10.41 1.74 22.64
C ASP A 182 11.19 2.29 21.46
N LEU A 183 10.77 3.42 20.89
CA LEU A 183 11.48 4.15 19.81
C LEU A 183 12.89 4.63 20.19
N LYS A 184 13.17 4.81 21.49
CA LYS A 184 14.50 5.22 21.98
C LYS A 184 15.52 4.08 22.02
N LYS A 185 15.10 2.85 21.72
CA LYS A 185 15.99 1.69 21.67
C LYS A 185 16.90 1.77 20.45
N SER A 186 18.00 1.00 20.46
CA SER A 186 18.94 0.98 19.34
C SER A 186 18.26 0.48 18.06
N LEU A 187 18.77 0.92 16.90
CA LEU A 187 18.27 0.44 15.59
C LEU A 187 18.36 -1.08 15.47
N GLU A 188 19.43 -1.69 15.99
CA GLU A 188 19.58 -3.15 16.01
C GLU A 188 18.47 -3.83 16.83
N TRP A 189 18.16 -3.28 18.01
CA TRP A 189 17.09 -3.83 18.83
C TRP A 189 15.74 -3.70 18.13
N LEU A 190 15.44 -2.53 17.57
CA LEU A 190 14.20 -2.24 16.85
C LEU A 190 14.05 -3.14 15.63
N LYS A 191 15.13 -3.38 14.88
CA LYS A 191 15.15 -4.34 13.78
C LYS A 191 14.73 -5.72 14.27
N ASN A 192 15.51 -6.26 15.22
CA ASN A 192 15.41 -7.68 15.61
C ASN A 192 14.15 -8.02 16.40
N HIS A 193 13.51 -7.05 17.05
CA HIS A 193 12.35 -7.28 17.92
C HIS A 193 11.03 -6.67 17.43
N ILE A 194 11.09 -5.79 16.41
CA ILE A 194 9.91 -5.10 15.89
C ILE A 194 9.82 -5.28 14.38
N ALA A 195 10.82 -4.81 13.62
CA ALA A 195 10.73 -4.79 12.17
C ALA A 195 10.71 -6.21 11.57
N ASP A 196 11.57 -7.10 12.07
CA ASP A 196 11.63 -8.49 11.62
C ASP A 196 10.31 -9.24 11.90
N GLU A 197 9.62 -8.89 12.99
CA GLU A 197 8.35 -9.51 13.39
C GLU A 197 7.17 -9.05 12.54
N TYR A 198 7.11 -7.77 12.16
CA TYR A 198 6.14 -7.31 11.18
C TYR A 198 6.37 -7.95 9.82
N LEU A 199 7.65 -8.09 9.43
CA LEU A 199 7.99 -8.80 8.21
C LEU A 199 7.60 -10.28 8.30
N ASP A 200 7.84 -10.96 9.43
CA ASP A 200 7.37 -12.34 9.62
C ASP A 200 5.85 -12.46 9.56
N ALA A 201 5.12 -11.49 10.12
CA ALA A 201 3.66 -11.46 10.07
C ALA A 201 3.11 -11.27 8.64
N LEU A 202 3.89 -10.73 7.71
CA LEU A 202 3.53 -10.59 6.30
C LEU A 202 3.75 -11.88 5.48
N PHE A 203 4.56 -12.82 5.97
CA PHE A 203 4.97 -14.04 5.25
C PHE A 203 4.47 -15.34 5.93
N ILE A 204 3.44 -15.25 6.77
CA ILE A 204 2.96 -16.40 7.59
C ILE A 204 2.52 -17.59 6.73
N GLU A 205 1.80 -17.35 5.64
CA GLU A 205 1.06 -18.42 4.94
C GLU A 205 1.89 -19.18 3.90
N ASN A 206 2.94 -18.59 3.34
CA ASN A 206 3.72 -19.24 2.28
C ASN A 206 5.20 -19.32 2.61
N LYS A 207 5.55 -20.44 3.25
CA LYS A 207 6.94 -20.79 3.59
C LYS A 207 7.84 -21.04 2.37
N ASN A 208 7.25 -21.26 1.18
CA ASN A 208 8.02 -21.45 -0.05
C ASN A 208 8.42 -20.11 -0.68
N LEU A 209 7.76 -19.02 -0.31
CA LEU A 209 8.15 -17.68 -0.74
C LEU A 209 9.38 -17.24 0.07
N ARG A 210 10.45 -16.89 -0.64
CA ARG A 210 11.68 -16.44 0.00
C ARG A 210 11.45 -15.07 0.66
N LYS A 211 11.52 -15.03 2.00
CA LYS A 211 11.51 -13.77 2.77
C LYS A 211 12.67 -12.87 2.29
N PRO A 212 12.41 -11.59 2.00
CA PRO A 212 13.45 -10.67 1.56
C PRO A 212 14.48 -10.48 2.68
N ALA A 213 15.76 -10.53 2.32
CA ALA A 213 16.85 -10.32 3.26
C ALA A 213 16.92 -8.84 3.68
N PHE A 214 17.35 -8.60 4.92
CA PHE A 214 17.64 -7.25 5.40
C PHE A 214 18.73 -6.59 4.53
N ASN A 215 18.47 -5.38 4.05
CA ASN A 215 19.40 -4.59 3.25
C ASN A 215 20.10 -3.53 4.11
N ARG A 216 19.33 -2.64 4.74
CA ARG A 216 19.87 -1.52 5.53
C ARG A 216 18.86 -0.99 6.54
N ALA A 217 19.38 -0.25 7.53
CA ALA A 217 18.59 0.55 8.46
C ALA A 217 19.00 2.02 8.36
N GLY A 218 18.05 2.92 8.58
CA GLY A 218 18.27 4.35 8.50
C GLY A 218 17.23 5.13 9.28
N LYS A 219 17.07 6.41 8.89
CA LYS A 219 16.02 7.27 9.43
C LYS A 219 15.28 7.96 8.29
N LEU A 220 13.96 7.86 8.28
CA LEU A 220 13.06 8.62 7.42
C LEU A 220 12.31 9.63 8.28
N PHE A 221 12.43 10.92 7.95
CA PHE A 221 11.94 12.04 8.78
C PHE A 221 12.38 11.95 10.25
N GLY A 222 13.64 11.54 10.47
CA GLY A 222 14.21 11.38 11.81
C GLY A 222 13.77 10.10 12.56
N ARG A 223 12.85 9.32 12.00
CA ARG A 223 12.29 8.10 12.60
C ARG A 223 12.90 6.82 12.00
N PRO A 224 13.11 5.75 12.78
CA PRO A 224 13.74 4.51 12.31
C PRO A 224 13.02 3.86 11.13
N VAL A 225 13.76 3.51 10.07
CA VAL A 225 13.26 2.76 8.92
C VAL A 225 14.21 1.60 8.58
N PHE A 226 13.64 0.46 8.20
CA PHE A 226 14.35 -0.77 7.85
C PHE A 226 13.95 -1.22 6.46
N GLU A 227 14.92 -1.49 5.61
CA GLU A 227 14.73 -1.90 4.22
C GLU A 227 15.07 -3.38 4.07
N TYR A 228 14.19 -4.11 3.39
CA TYR A 228 14.33 -5.53 3.08
C TYR A 228 14.12 -5.77 1.59
N GLY A 229 14.95 -6.63 1.02
CA GLY A 229 14.98 -6.92 -0.42
C GLY A 229 16.11 -6.18 -1.11
N ILE A 230 16.57 -6.72 -2.24
CA ILE A 230 17.68 -6.15 -3.02
C ILE A 230 17.21 -6.06 -4.47
N PHE A 231 17.31 -4.87 -5.06
CA PHE A 231 16.96 -4.56 -6.46
C PHE A 231 17.60 -5.47 -7.51
N ARG A 232 18.63 -6.26 -7.14
CA ARG A 232 19.37 -7.15 -8.04
C ARG A 232 18.72 -8.53 -8.21
N GLN A 233 17.65 -8.86 -7.47
CA GLN A 233 16.94 -10.15 -7.55
C GLN A 233 15.56 -9.95 -8.20
N LEU A 234 15.55 -9.67 -9.49
CA LEU A 234 14.33 -9.30 -10.24
C LEU A 234 13.28 -10.42 -10.30
N ASP A 235 13.71 -11.68 -10.40
CA ASP A 235 12.82 -12.84 -10.61
C ASP A 235 11.95 -13.20 -9.39
N SER A 236 12.22 -12.60 -8.23
CA SER A 236 11.46 -12.80 -6.98
C SER A 236 11.41 -11.51 -6.15
N TYR A 237 11.39 -10.37 -6.84
CA TYR A 237 11.57 -9.08 -6.22
C TYR A 237 10.39 -8.71 -5.31
N ILE A 238 10.62 -8.76 -4.01
CA ILE A 238 9.74 -8.20 -2.99
C ILE A 238 10.54 -7.20 -2.18
N HIS A 239 10.16 -5.93 -2.27
CA HIS A 239 10.78 -4.84 -1.56
C HIS A 239 9.88 -4.35 -0.46
N VAL A 240 10.38 -4.38 0.77
CA VAL A 240 9.61 -4.03 1.96
C VAL A 240 10.37 -3.01 2.78
N PHE A 241 9.70 -1.93 3.15
CA PHE A 241 10.13 -1.02 4.20
C PHE A 241 9.31 -1.25 5.46
N VAL A 242 9.95 -1.21 6.62
CA VAL A 242 9.28 -1.08 7.90
C VAL A 242 9.69 0.25 8.52
N TRP A 243 8.73 1.15 8.65
CA TRP A 243 8.92 2.49 9.20
C TRP A 243 8.23 2.62 10.55
N LEU A 244 9.00 2.92 11.58
CA LEU A 244 8.53 2.98 12.96
C LEU A 244 8.28 4.42 13.36
N ILE A 245 7.02 4.75 13.63
CA ILE A 245 6.56 6.11 13.94
C ILE A 245 6.14 6.21 15.41
N GLU A 246 6.23 7.40 16.00
CA GLU A 246 5.78 7.58 17.38
C GLU A 246 4.26 7.67 17.43
N ASP A 247 3.65 7.08 18.47
CA ASP A 247 2.19 7.09 18.68
C ASP A 247 1.58 8.52 18.65
N LYS A 248 2.37 9.52 19.04
CA LYS A 248 1.97 10.94 19.07
C LYS A 248 2.14 11.67 17.73
N ASP A 249 2.73 11.03 16.74
CA ASP A 249 2.92 11.59 15.40
C ASP A 249 1.65 11.34 14.56
N GLU A 250 0.49 11.88 14.96
CA GLU A 250 -0.77 11.74 14.22
C GLU A 250 -0.80 12.49 12.87
N LYS A 251 0.27 13.23 12.50
CA LYS A 251 0.26 14.17 11.37
C LYS A 251 1.26 13.87 10.24
N ILE A 252 1.85 12.67 10.16
CA ILE A 252 2.96 12.42 9.20
C ILE A 252 2.53 11.75 7.89
N LEU A 253 1.31 11.24 7.74
CA LEU A 253 0.81 10.72 6.47
C LEU A 253 -0.61 11.17 6.20
#